data_AF-A0A7W0UVR2-F1
#
_entry.id   AF-A0A7W0UVR2-F1
#
_cell.length_a   1.000
_cell.length_b   1.000
_cell.length_c   1.000
_cell.angle_alpha   90.00
_cell.angle_beta   90.00
_cell.angle_gamma   90.00
#
_symmetry.space_group_name_H-M   'P 1'
#
loop_
_entity.id
_entity.type
_entity.pdbx_description
1 polymer ?
#
loop_
_entity_poly.entity_id
_entity_poly.type
_entity_poly.pdbx_seq_one_letter_code
_entity_poly.pdbx_strand_id
1 'polypeptide(L)'
;MLLTLLALLLLPATVLTANPPKEIPLWPNGAPGSEGKTGDEAVRVTPDGEHVVSNVHKPSITPYLPPKDKATRSAVIIVPGGGHRELWVDHEGHH
;
A
#
# COMPACT_ATOMS: atom_id res chain seq x y z
N MET A 1 -28.99 26.96 -28.92
CA MET A 1 -27.78 26.15 -29.19
C MET A 1 -26.60 26.53 -28.31
N LEU A 2 -26.36 27.83 -28.01
CA LEU A 2 -25.26 28.25 -27.12
C LEU A 2 -25.51 27.93 -25.63
N LEU A 3 -26.76 28.04 -25.14
CA LEU A 3 -27.10 27.67 -23.75
C LEU A 3 -27.00 26.16 -23.46
N THR A 4 -27.25 25.31 -24.46
CA THR A 4 -27.11 23.85 -24.33
C THR A 4 -25.65 23.40 -24.23
N LEU A 5 -24.72 24.14 -24.84
CA LEU A 5 -23.29 23.86 -24.77
C LEU A 5 -22.70 24.22 -23.38
N LEU A 6 -23.22 25.25 -22.74
CA LEU A 6 -22.79 25.68 -21.40
C LEU A 6 -23.26 24.70 -20.30
N ALA A 7 -24.45 24.09 -20.46
CA ALA A 7 -24.97 23.10 -19.52
C ALA A 7 -24.19 21.77 -19.51
N LEU A 8 -23.55 21.41 -20.63
CA LEU A 8 -22.72 20.21 -20.73
C LEU A 8 -21.35 20.35 -20.04
N LEU A 9 -20.89 21.59 -19.84
CA LEU A 9 -19.58 21.89 -19.23
C LEU A 9 -19.59 21.89 -17.69
N LEU A 10 -20.77 21.83 -17.06
CA LEU A 10 -20.94 21.84 -15.60
C LEU A 10 -21.13 20.45 -14.96
N LEU A 11 -20.90 19.36 -15.71
CA LEU A 11 -20.92 18.02 -15.11
C LEU A 11 -19.72 17.89 -14.14
N PRO A 12 -19.94 17.68 -12.83
CA PRO A 12 -18.85 17.46 -11.90
C PRO A 12 -18.16 16.14 -12.29
N ALA A 13 -16.88 16.23 -12.65
CA ALA A 13 -16.04 15.07 -12.82
C ALA A 13 -15.85 14.42 -11.45
N THR A 14 -16.63 13.39 -11.14
CA THR A 14 -16.36 12.51 -10.01
C THR A 14 -15.05 11.77 -10.28
N VAL A 15 -13.97 12.26 -9.68
CA VAL A 15 -12.70 11.55 -9.65
C VAL A 15 -12.89 10.33 -8.76
N LEU A 16 -12.94 9.15 -9.37
CA LEU A 16 -12.88 7.89 -8.65
C LEU A 16 -11.44 7.70 -8.17
N THR A 17 -11.14 8.15 -6.96
CA THR A 17 -9.91 7.77 -6.28
C THR A 17 -10.06 6.38 -5.68
N ALA A 18 -9.10 5.50 -5.94
CA ALA A 18 -9.03 4.22 -5.26
C ALA A 18 -8.59 4.47 -3.83
N ASN A 19 -9.38 4.01 -2.85
CA ASN A 19 -8.91 4.02 -1.47
C ASN A 19 -7.65 3.15 -1.38
N PRO A 20 -6.59 3.63 -0.70
CA PRO A 20 -5.41 2.79 -0.49
C PRO A 20 -5.84 1.50 0.23
N PRO A 21 -5.22 0.36 -0.10
CA PRO A 21 -5.59 -0.89 0.55
C PRO A 21 -5.39 -0.77 2.06
N LYS A 22 -6.38 -1.22 2.83
CA LYS A 22 -6.27 -1.21 4.28
C LYS A 22 -5.30 -2.30 4.71
N GLU A 23 -4.23 -1.89 5.37
CA GLU A 23 -3.27 -2.80 5.99
C GLU A 23 -3.93 -3.69 7.04
N ILE A 24 -3.50 -4.95 7.07
CA ILE A 24 -3.92 -5.95 8.06
C ILE A 24 -2.69 -6.26 8.92
N PRO A 25 -2.70 -5.92 10.23
CA PRO A 25 -1.59 -6.24 11.11
C PRO A 25 -1.44 -7.76 11.25
N LEU A 26 -0.21 -8.25 11.16
CA LEU A 26 0.11 -9.67 11.35
C LEU A 26 -0.10 -10.11 12.80
N TRP A 27 0.25 -9.23 13.75
CA TRP A 27 0.05 -9.45 15.19
C TRP A 27 -0.77 -8.29 15.80
N PRO A 28 -2.09 -8.49 16.02
CA PRO A 28 -2.95 -7.45 16.58
C PRO A 28 -2.56 -6.97 17.98
N ASN A 29 -1.86 -7.82 18.74
CA ASN A 29 -1.46 -7.55 20.12
C ASN A 29 0.05 -7.26 20.27
N GLY A 30 0.71 -6.88 19.16
CA GLY A 30 2.15 -6.62 19.13
C GLY A 30 2.94 -7.82 18.59
N ALA A 31 3.95 -7.54 17.76
CA ALA A 31 4.80 -8.56 17.16
C ALA A 31 5.84 -9.06 18.18
N PRO A 32 6.04 -10.38 18.29
CA PRO A 32 7.12 -10.94 19.09
C PRO A 32 8.48 -10.35 18.68
N GLY A 33 9.32 -9.99 19.67
CA GLY A 33 10.63 -9.37 19.44
C GLY A 33 10.60 -7.85 19.20
N SER A 34 9.41 -7.24 19.17
CA SER A 34 9.22 -5.78 19.09
C SER A 34 8.79 -5.16 20.41
N GLU A 35 8.90 -5.88 21.54
CA GLU A 35 8.52 -5.38 22.85
C GLU A 35 9.30 -4.10 23.22
N GLY A 36 8.59 -3.06 23.64
CA GLY A 36 9.18 -1.76 23.99
C GLY A 36 9.76 -0.98 22.79
N LYS A 37 9.62 -1.47 21.56
CA LYS A 37 10.00 -0.74 20.36
C LYS A 37 8.90 0.26 19.99
N THR A 38 9.24 1.54 19.97
CA THR A 38 8.29 2.64 19.73
C THR A 38 8.69 3.56 18.59
N GLY A 39 9.79 3.27 17.90
CA GLY A 39 10.20 4.08 16.75
C GLY A 39 9.18 3.96 15.63
N ASP A 40 9.01 5.03 14.86
CA ASP A 40 8.14 5.03 13.70
C ASP A 40 8.77 4.24 12.56
N GLU A 41 7.93 3.64 11.72
CA GLU A 41 8.35 3.10 10.45
C GLU A 41 8.91 4.24 9.57
N ALA A 42 10.04 4.00 8.92
CA ALA A 42 10.73 5.00 8.13
C ALA A 42 10.82 4.56 6.67
N VAL A 43 10.53 5.48 5.76
CA VAL A 43 10.66 5.31 4.32
C VAL A 43 11.78 6.21 3.81
N ARG A 44 12.78 5.62 3.15
CA ARG A 44 13.81 6.33 2.40
C ARG A 44 13.61 6.09 0.91
N VAL A 45 13.86 7.11 0.10
CA VAL A 45 13.91 6.98 -1.37
C VAL A 45 15.38 6.92 -1.82
N THR A 46 15.72 5.96 -2.68
CA THR A 46 17.06 5.86 -3.29
C THR A 46 17.25 6.94 -4.37
N PRO A 47 18.49 7.22 -4.81
CA PRO A 47 18.73 8.12 -5.95
C PRO A 47 17.98 7.70 -7.23
N ASP A 48 17.71 6.39 -7.39
CA ASP A 48 16.98 5.81 -8.52
C ASP A 48 15.45 5.80 -8.32
N GLY A 49 14.97 6.35 -7.19
CA GLY A 49 13.55 6.52 -6.90
C GLY A 49 12.88 5.36 -6.18
N GLU A 50 13.63 4.33 -5.75
CA GLU A 50 13.07 3.18 -5.05
C GLU A 50 12.78 3.48 -3.58
N HIS A 51 11.62 3.04 -3.08
CA HIS A 51 11.26 3.11 -1.68
C HIS A 51 11.86 1.93 -0.90
N VAL A 52 12.50 2.27 0.22
CA VAL A 52 13.06 1.32 1.17
C VAL A 52 12.45 1.59 2.53
N VAL A 53 11.72 0.60 3.06
CA VAL A 53 11.06 0.69 4.36
C VAL A 53 11.97 0.10 5.43
N SER A 54 12.01 0.72 6.61
CA SER A 54 12.84 0.27 7.73
C SER A 54 12.16 0.57 9.06
N ASN A 55 12.73 0.04 10.15
CA ASN A 55 12.22 0.23 11.51
C ASN A 55 10.77 -0.25 11.72
N VAL A 56 10.41 -1.36 11.08
CA VAL A 56 9.07 -1.96 11.20
C VAL A 56 8.93 -2.68 12.54
N HIS A 57 8.04 -2.18 13.40
CA HIS A 57 7.70 -2.79 14.69
C HIS A 57 6.26 -3.31 14.77
N LYS A 58 5.42 -2.93 13.81
CA LYS A 58 4.00 -3.31 13.69
C LYS A 58 3.75 -3.92 12.31
N PRO A 59 4.39 -5.03 11.97
CA PRO A 59 4.36 -5.58 10.62
C PRO A 59 2.92 -5.93 10.20
N SER A 60 2.60 -5.60 8.96
CA SER A 60 1.29 -5.75 8.34
C SER A 60 1.40 -6.38 6.96
N ILE A 61 0.25 -6.78 6.40
CA ILE A 61 0.11 -7.12 4.98
C ILE A 61 -0.84 -6.13 4.32
N THR A 62 -0.51 -5.73 3.10
CA THR A 62 -1.32 -4.83 2.28
C THR A 62 -2.05 -5.64 1.21
N PRO A 63 -3.36 -5.89 1.34
CA PRO A 63 -4.07 -6.79 0.44
C PRO A 63 -4.50 -6.10 -0.87
N TYR A 64 -4.06 -6.65 -2.00
CA TYR A 64 -4.59 -6.27 -3.32
C TYR A 64 -5.61 -7.31 -3.77
N LEU A 65 -6.90 -6.98 -3.61
CA LEU A 65 -7.98 -7.92 -3.88
C LEU A 65 -8.40 -7.87 -5.35
N PRO A 66 -8.60 -9.02 -6.01
CA PRO A 66 -9.17 -9.05 -7.35
C PRO A 66 -10.65 -8.65 -7.31
N PRO A 67 -11.25 -8.29 -8.46
CA PRO A 67 -12.70 -8.21 -8.59
C PRO A 67 -13.38 -9.48 -8.05
N LYS A 68 -14.52 -9.32 -7.35
CA LYS A 68 -15.20 -10.42 -6.65
C LYS A 68 -15.57 -11.59 -7.58
N ASP A 69 -15.92 -11.27 -8.83
CA ASP A 69 -16.28 -12.22 -9.89
C ASP A 69 -15.07 -12.97 -10.48
N LYS A 70 -13.85 -12.49 -10.23
CA LYS A 70 -12.58 -13.10 -10.68
C LYS A 70 -11.80 -13.76 -9.55
N ALA A 71 -12.34 -13.79 -8.33
CA ALA A 71 -11.64 -14.35 -7.17
C ALA A 71 -11.52 -15.87 -7.28
N THR A 72 -10.30 -16.39 -7.44
CA THR A 72 -10.01 -17.82 -7.59
C THR A 72 -9.75 -18.56 -6.28
N ARG A 73 -9.79 -17.85 -5.14
CA ARG A 73 -9.38 -18.34 -3.80
C ARG A 73 -7.88 -18.66 -3.64
N SER A 74 -7.06 -18.33 -4.63
CA SER A 74 -5.60 -18.37 -4.50
C SER A 74 -5.04 -16.99 -4.14
N ALA A 75 -3.93 -16.96 -3.41
CA ALA A 75 -3.21 -15.74 -3.05
C ALA A 75 -1.71 -15.92 -3.23
N VAL A 76 -1.02 -14.82 -3.51
CA VAL A 76 0.45 -14.72 -3.53
C VAL A 76 0.84 -13.75 -2.42
N ILE A 77 1.86 -14.11 -1.65
CA ILE A 77 2.47 -13.23 -0.65
C ILE A 77 3.82 -12.79 -1.18
N ILE A 78 4.03 -11.48 -1.25
CA ILE A 78 5.32 -10.89 -1.56
C ILE A 78 5.95 -10.46 -0.23
N VAL A 79 7.19 -10.88 0.01
CA VAL A 79 7.93 -10.59 1.24
C VAL A 79 9.27 -9.97 0.82
N PRO A 80 9.35 -8.63 0.72
CA PRO A 80 10.57 -7.95 0.30
C PRO A 80 11.75 -8.26 1.23
N GLY A 81 12.93 -8.44 0.65
CA GLY A 81 14.20 -8.64 1.28
C GLY A 81 14.86 -7.33 1.76
N GLY A 82 16.11 -7.44 2.19
CA GLY A 82 16.86 -6.35 2.83
C GLY A 82 17.57 -6.75 4.13
N GLY A 83 17.90 -8.04 4.27
CA GLY A 83 18.79 -8.53 5.32
C GLY A 83 18.27 -8.34 6.76
N HIS A 84 16.95 -8.30 6.96
CA HIS A 84 16.28 -8.03 8.25
C HIS A 84 16.52 -6.62 8.82
N ARG A 85 17.01 -5.68 8.00
CA ARG A 85 17.19 -4.28 8.39
C ARG A 85 16.26 -3.36 7.62
N GLU A 86 15.94 -3.75 6.40
CA GLU A 86 15.18 -2.98 5.42
C GLU A 86 14.24 -3.92 4.65
N LEU A 87 13.26 -3.31 3.99
CA LEU A 87 12.36 -3.91 3.00
C LEU A 87 12.50 -3.13 1.70
N TRP A 88 13.02 -3.77 0.65
CA TRP A 88 13.19 -3.17 -0.69
C TRP A 88 11.91 -3.34 -1.50
N VAL A 89 10.92 -2.53 -1.13
CA VAL A 89 9.54 -2.75 -1.53
C VAL A 89 9.33 -2.58 -3.04
N ASP A 90 9.89 -1.56 -3.67
CA ASP A 90 9.67 -1.35 -5.12
C ASP A 90 10.35 -2.41 -6.00
N HIS A 91 11.52 -2.88 -5.57
CA HIS A 91 12.33 -3.82 -6.33
C HIS A 91 11.75 -5.24 -6.34
N GLU A 92 11.24 -5.68 -5.19
CA GLU A 92 10.78 -7.05 -4.99
C GLU A 92 9.25 -7.17 -4.99
N GLY A 93 8.56 -6.04 -4.84
CA GLY A 93 7.14 -5.89 -5.10
C GLY A 93 6.49 -4.90 -4.15
N HIS A 94 6.13 -3.74 -4.71
CA HIS A 94 5.26 -2.70 -4.19
C HIS A 94 5.19 -1.63 -5.28
N HIS A 95 4.00 -1.08 -5.51
CA HIS A 95 3.59 -0.23 -6.65
C HIS A 95 3.35 -0.96 -7.98
#